data_AF-A0A1S9PEA9-F1
#
_entry.id   AF-A0A1S9PEA9-F1
#
_cell.length_a   1.000
_cell.length_b   1.000
_cell.length_c   1.000
_cell.angle_alpha   90.00
_cell.angle_beta   90.00
_cell.angle_gamma   90.00
#
_symmetry.space_group_name_H-M   'P 1'
#
loop_
_entity.id
_entity.type
_entity.pdbx_description
1 polymer ?
#
loop_
_entity_poly.entity_id
_entity_poly.type
_entity_poly.pdbx_seq_one_letter_code
_entity_poly.pdbx_strand_id
1 'polypeptide(L)'
;MGDIFEIWWRGLSIGTFEVITIDMWYRDGIFRPDNSPKALQFETIVNSFKIAEVTKDPTKGTRILLRSNVTEINALVIALENATLSVRLIMDEKAIKWLIDNVH
;
A
#
# COMPACT_ATOMS: atom_id res chain seq x y z
N MET A 1 -4.55 17.06 -11.22
CA MET A 1 -4.73 16.75 -9.79
C MET A 1 -4.64 15.24 -9.68
N GLY A 2 -3.68 14.72 -8.91
CA GLY A 2 -3.61 13.28 -8.63
C GLY A 2 -4.73 12.88 -7.68
N ASP A 3 -5.19 11.63 -7.77
CA ASP A 3 -6.14 11.08 -6.82
C ASP A 3 -5.48 10.98 -5.44
N ILE A 4 -6.19 11.40 -4.40
CA ILE A 4 -5.75 11.24 -3.01
C ILE A 4 -6.58 10.14 -2.37
N PHE A 5 -5.90 9.15 -1.79
CA PHE A 5 -6.51 8.07 -1.02
C PHE A 5 -6.07 8.15 0.43
N GLU A 6 -6.94 7.72 1.34
CA GLU A 6 -6.57 7.41 2.71
C GLU A 6 -5.98 5.99 2.75
N ILE A 7 -4.83 5.83 3.41
CA ILE A 7 -4.19 4.53 3.58
C ILE A 7 -4.65 3.92 4.90
N TRP A 8 -5.21 2.73 4.79
CA TRP A 8 -5.60 1.91 5.94
C TRP A 8 -4.72 0.67 6.02
N TRP A 9 -4.05 0.50 7.15
CA TRP A 9 -3.20 -0.64 7.44
C TRP A 9 -3.66 -1.31 8.73
N ARG A 10 -3.92 -2.62 8.66
CA ARG A 10 -4.42 -3.45 9.78
C ARG A 10 -5.66 -2.84 10.48
N GLY A 11 -6.55 -2.24 9.69
CA GLY A 11 -7.80 -1.64 10.16
C GLY A 11 -7.67 -0.23 10.75
N LEU A 12 -6.48 0.38 10.69
CA LEU A 12 -6.25 1.74 11.17
C LEU A 12 -5.81 2.65 10.01
N SER A 13 -6.31 3.87 9.99
CA SER A 13 -5.78 4.92 9.10
C SER A 13 -4.37 5.30 9.53
N ILE A 14 -3.45 5.36 8.57
CA ILE A 14 -2.03 5.64 8.80
C ILE A 14 -1.50 6.83 8.00
N GLY A 15 -2.35 7.49 7.22
CA GLY A 15 -1.97 8.65 6.41
C GLY A 15 -2.66 8.69 5.06
N THR A 16 -2.10 9.50 4.17
CA THR A 16 -2.62 9.75 2.83
C THR A 16 -1.65 9.32 1.74
N PHE A 17 -2.21 8.89 0.62
CA PHE A 17 -1.52 8.47 -0.59
C PHE A 17 -1.92 9.39 -1.73
N GLU A 18 -1.00 10.25 -2.17
CA GLU A 18 -1.21 11.13 -3.32
C GLU A 18 -0.61 10.49 -4.57
N VAL A 19 -1.46 10.04 -5.49
CA VAL A 19 -1.02 9.31 -6.69
C VAL A 19 -0.25 10.23 -7.63
N ILE A 20 0.99 9.84 -7.96
CA ILE A 20 1.83 10.50 -8.97
C ILE A 20 1.69 9.79 -10.31
N THR A 21 1.78 8.46 -10.30
CA THR A 21 1.79 7.63 -11.50
C THR A 21 0.66 6.60 -11.43
N ILE A 22 -0.09 6.48 -12.52
CA ILE A 22 -1.18 5.52 -12.66
C ILE A 22 -0.81 4.52 -13.76
N ASP A 23 -0.58 3.27 -13.37
CA ASP A 23 -0.62 2.11 -14.25
C ASP A 23 -1.87 1.26 -13.88
N MET A 24 -2.30 0.37 -14.77
CA MET A 24 -3.43 -0.54 -14.53
C MET A 24 -3.20 -1.46 -13.31
N TRP A 25 -1.95 -1.79 -13.01
CA TRP A 25 -1.60 -2.75 -11.97
C TRP A 25 -0.76 -2.15 -10.84
N TYR A 26 -0.06 -1.05 -11.11
CA TYR A 26 0.86 -0.43 -10.17
C TYR A 26 0.51 1.04 -10.01
N ARG A 27 0.69 1.54 -8.79
CA ARG A 27 0.61 2.97 -8.51
C ARG A 27 1.80 3.39 -7.68
N ASP A 28 2.37 4.52 -8.05
CA ASP A 28 3.35 5.22 -7.26
C ASP A 28 2.72 6.51 -6.77
N GLY A 29 2.94 6.82 -5.50
CA GLY A 29 2.39 8.02 -4.91
C GLY A 29 3.15 8.47 -3.68
N ILE A 30 3.01 9.75 -3.35
CA ILE A 30 3.62 10.31 -2.15
C ILE A 30 2.82 9.81 -0.96
N PHE A 31 3.50 9.09 -0.07
CA PHE A 31 2.93 8.73 1.22
C PHE A 31 3.18 9.86 2.22
N ARG A 32 2.10 10.36 2.82
CA ARG A 32 2.16 11.32 3.93
C ARG A 32 1.63 10.62 5.18
N PRO A 33 2.51 10.18 6.10
CA PRO A 33 2.09 9.50 7.32
C PRO A 33 1.33 10.45 8.25
N ASP A 34 0.36 9.91 8.98
CA ASP A 34 -0.22 10.62 10.13
C ASP A 34 0.71 10.55 11.34
N ASN A 35 0.51 11.44 12.31
CA ASN A 35 1.24 11.43 13.58
C ASN A 35 0.73 10.33 14.53
N SER A 36 0.70 9.07 14.05
CA SER A 36 0.30 7.90 14.81
C SER A 36 1.47 6.92 14.96
N PRO A 37 1.59 6.22 16.11
CA PRO A 37 2.61 5.19 16.28
C PRO A 37 2.53 4.07 15.22
N LYS A 38 1.34 3.86 14.63
CA LYS A 38 1.11 2.87 13.59
C LYS A 38 1.64 3.29 12.24
N ALA A 39 1.54 4.56 11.89
CA ALA A 39 2.17 5.10 10.69
C ALA A 39 3.70 4.95 10.76
N LEU A 40 4.31 5.26 11.91
CA LEU A 40 5.75 5.07 12.10
C LEU A 40 6.18 3.59 12.02
N GLN A 41 5.39 2.68 12.59
CA GLN A 41 5.62 1.23 12.46
C GLN A 41 5.52 0.78 11.01
N PHE A 42 4.50 1.25 10.29
CA PHE A 42 4.32 0.97 8.88
C PHE A 42 5.54 1.42 8.08
N GLU A 43 5.95 2.68 8.22
CA GLU A 43 7.13 3.23 7.53
C GLU A 43 8.40 2.41 7.80
N THR A 44 8.63 2.04 9.06
CA THR A 44 9.80 1.24 9.44
C THR A 44 9.81 -0.11 8.72
N ILE A 45 8.65 -0.76 8.60
CA ILE A 45 8.50 -2.04 7.92
C ILE A 45 8.69 -1.87 6.41
N VAL A 46 7.98 -0.93 5.79
CA VAL A 46 7.98 -0.79 4.33
C VAL A 46 9.30 -0.24 3.78
N ASN A 47 10.05 0.53 4.58
CA ASN A 47 11.42 0.95 4.24
C ASN A 47 12.41 -0.22 4.16
N SER A 48 12.09 -1.37 4.76
CA SER A 48 12.92 -2.57 4.67
C SER A 48 12.64 -3.42 3.41
N PHE A 49 11.58 -3.10 2.68
CA PHE A 49 11.16 -3.89 1.54
C PHE A 49 12.09 -3.69 0.35
N LYS A 50 12.31 -4.78 -0.38
CA LYS A 50 13.00 -4.77 -1.66
C LYS A 50 12.04 -5.21 -2.74
N ILE A 51 11.87 -4.40 -3.78
CA ILE A 51 10.94 -4.64 -4.89
C ILE A 51 11.11 -6.07 -5.45
N ALA A 52 12.36 -6.48 -5.71
CA ALA A 52 12.66 -7.81 -6.26
C ALA A 52 12.24 -8.96 -5.34
N GLU A 53 12.33 -8.78 -4.01
CA GLU A 53 11.93 -9.81 -3.05
C GLU A 53 10.41 -9.90 -2.93
N VAL A 54 9.71 -8.77 -2.82
CA VAL A 54 8.24 -8.74 -2.69
C VAL A 54 7.56 -9.16 -3.99
N THR A 55 8.14 -8.82 -5.14
CA THR A 55 7.59 -9.25 -6.45
C THR A 55 7.72 -10.76 -6.64
N LYS A 56 8.81 -11.36 -6.15
CA LYS A 56 9.01 -12.82 -6.19
C LYS A 56 8.16 -13.55 -5.15
N ASP A 57 7.99 -12.95 -3.98
CA ASP A 57 7.25 -13.49 -2.86
C ASP A 57 6.38 -12.40 -2.20
N PRO A 58 5.08 -12.30 -2.57
CA PRO A 58 4.17 -11.30 -2.04
C PRO A 58 3.98 -11.35 -0.52
N THR A 59 4.29 -12.48 0.13
CA THR A 59 4.18 -12.62 1.59
C THR A 59 5.22 -11.78 2.35
N LYS A 60 6.27 -11.33 1.66
CA LYS A 60 7.27 -10.41 2.21
C LYS A 60 6.84 -8.94 2.19
N GLY A 61 5.75 -8.62 1.49
CA GLY A 61 5.18 -7.27 1.49
C GLY A 61 4.19 -7.07 2.65
N THR A 62 3.47 -5.96 2.61
CA THR A 62 2.31 -5.74 3.48
C THR A 62 1.10 -5.34 2.67
N ARG A 63 -0.09 -5.80 3.10
CA ARG A 63 -1.36 -5.37 2.53
C ARG A 63 -1.76 -4.01 3.10
N ILE A 64 -2.29 -3.14 2.25
CA ILE A 64 -3.02 -1.93 2.63
C ILE A 64 -4.37 -1.86 1.92
N LEU A 65 -5.26 -1.03 2.45
CA LEU A 65 -6.46 -0.58 1.75
C LEU A 65 -6.28 0.89 1.38
N LEU A 66 -6.50 1.21 0.11
CA LEU A 66 -6.62 2.57 -0.37
C LEU A 66 -8.10 2.92 -0.40
N ARG A 67 -8.51 3.91 0.39
CA ARG A 67 -9.92 4.33 0.49
C ARG A 67 -10.09 5.75 -0.04
N SER A 68 -11.12 5.94 -0.85
CA SER A 68 -11.69 7.24 -1.17
C SER A 68 -13.18 7.22 -0.83
N ASN A 69 -13.88 8.34 -1.01
CA ASN A 69 -15.32 8.41 -0.76
C ASN A 69 -16.16 7.43 -1.59
N VAL A 70 -15.61 6.90 -2.68
CA VAL A 70 -16.33 6.09 -3.67
C VAL A 70 -15.73 4.72 -3.90
N THR A 71 -14.47 4.50 -3.51
CA THR A 71 -13.75 3.27 -3.84
C THR A 71 -12.91 2.79 -2.67
N GLU A 72 -12.93 1.48 -2.42
CA GLU A 72 -11.96 0.79 -1.59
C GLU A 72 -11.15 -0.17 -2.49
N ILE A 73 -9.83 -0.07 -2.45
CA ILE A 73 -8.93 -0.86 -3.28
C ILE A 73 -7.94 -1.59 -2.37
N ASN A 74 -7.84 -2.91 -2.54
CA ASN A 74 -6.79 -3.69 -1.90
C ASN A 74 -5.49 -3.51 -2.67
N ALA A 75 -4.40 -3.23 -1.95
CA ALA A 75 -3.09 -3.10 -2.55
C ALA A 75 -2.01 -3.79 -1.73
N LEU A 76 -1.00 -4.31 -2.41
CA LEU A 76 0.22 -4.83 -1.82
C LEU A 76 1.30 -3.75 -1.90
N VAL A 77 1.87 -3.37 -0.78
CA VAL A 77 3.03 -2.48 -0.73
C VAL A 77 4.28 -3.25 -1.12
N ILE A 78 5.02 -2.69 -2.08
CA ILE A 78 6.20 -3.34 -2.67
C ILE A 78 7.49 -2.62 -2.26
N ALA A 79 7.43 -1.30 -2.09
CA ALA A 79 8.54 -0.48 -1.62
C ALA A 79 8.07 0.89 -1.10
N LEU A 80 8.93 1.51 -0.29
CA LEU A 80 8.88 2.92 0.06
C LEU A 80 10.27 3.50 -0.17
N GLU A 81 10.40 4.43 -1.12
CA GLU A 81 11.67 5.09 -1.46
C GLU A 81 11.45 6.60 -1.56
N ASN A 82 12.23 7.40 -0.82
CA ASN A 82 12.13 8.87 -0.84
C ASN A 82 10.68 9.39 -0.67
N ALA A 83 9.93 8.83 0.29
CA ALA A 83 8.50 9.08 0.53
C ALA A 83 7.54 8.69 -0.62
N THR A 84 8.04 8.02 -1.65
CA THR A 84 7.23 7.44 -2.73
C THR A 84 6.92 6.00 -2.37
N LEU A 85 5.64 5.72 -2.15
CA LEU A 85 5.13 4.39 -1.88
C LEU A 85 4.71 3.74 -3.21
N SER A 86 5.32 2.60 -3.52
CA SER A 86 4.98 1.80 -4.69
C SER A 86 4.08 0.65 -4.28
N VAL A 87 2.92 0.57 -4.91
CA VAL A 87 1.89 -0.41 -4.56
C VAL A 87 1.37 -1.14 -5.79
N ARG A 88 1.08 -2.43 -5.63
CA ARG A 88 0.38 -3.25 -6.63
C ARG A 88 -1.08 -3.35 -6.28
N LEU A 89 -1.96 -2.96 -7.20
CA LEU A 89 -3.40 -3.07 -7.03
C LEU A 89 -3.85 -4.52 -7.22
N ILE A 90 -4.73 -4.99 -6.34
CA ILE A 90 -5.29 -6.33 -6.37
C ILE A 90 -6.81 -6.19 -6.51
N MET A 91 -7.31 -6.49 -7.71
CA MET A 91 -8.72 -6.30 -8.09
C MET A 91 -9.50 -7.61 -8.18
N ASP A 92 -8.81 -8.73 -8.41
CA ASP A 92 -9.45 -10.05 -8.49
C ASP A 92 -9.83 -10.56 -7.09
N GLU A 93 -11.08 -11.00 -6.91
CA GLU A 93 -11.58 -11.43 -5.60
C GLU A 93 -10.80 -12.61 -5.00
N LYS A 94 -10.34 -13.56 -5.82
CA LYS A 94 -9.54 -14.69 -5.32
C LYS A 94 -8.17 -14.22 -4.89
N ALA A 95 -7.56 -13.32 -5.65
CA ALA A 95 -6.29 -12.70 -5.30
C ALA A 95 -6.40 -11.83 -4.04
N ILE A 96 -7.51 -11.09 -3.87
CA ILE A 96 -7.80 -10.34 -2.65
C ILE A 96 -7.88 -11.32 -1.47
N LYS A 97 -8.70 -12.37 -1.56
CA LYS A 97 -8.84 -13.37 -0.51
C LYS A 97 -7.49 -13.97 -0.12
N TRP A 98 -6.71 -14.39 -1.11
CA TRP A 98 -5.35 -14.90 -0.88
C TRP A 98 -4.47 -13.88 -0.14
N LEU A 99 -4.53 -12.60 -0.53
CA LEU A 99 -3.80 -11.52 0.12
C LEU A 99 -4.21 -11.33 1.58
N ILE A 100 -5.53 -11.41 1.89
CA ILE A 100 -6.03 -11.33 3.26
C ILE A 100 -5.49 -12.49 4.11
N ASP A 101 -5.50 -13.70 3.53
CA ASP A 101 -5.18 -14.94 4.25
C ASP A 101 -3.67 -15.13 4.44
N ASN A 102 -2.82 -14.50 3.61
CA ASN A 102 -1.38 -14.78 3.55
C ASN A 102 -0.46 -13.57 3.79
N VAL A 103 -0.98 -12.34 3.86
CA VAL A 103 -0.16 -11.12 3.99
C VAL A 103 -0.70 -10.22 5.12
N HIS A 104 0.17 -9.83 6.06
CA HIS A 104 -0.19 -9.21 7.35
C HIS A 104 0.10 -7.71 7.49
#